data_AF-A0A8I1WSM2-F1
#
_entry.id   AF-A0A8I1WSM2-F1
#
_cell.length_a   1.000
_cell.length_b   1.000
_cell.length_c   1.000
_cell.angle_alpha   90.00
_cell.angle_beta   90.00
_cell.angle_gamma   90.00
#
_symmetry.space_group_name_H-M   'P 1'
#
loop_
_entity.id
_entity.type
_entity.pdbx_description
1 polymer ?
#
loop_
_entity_poly.entity_id
_entity_poly.type
_entity_poly.pdbx_seq_one_letter_code
_entity_poly.pdbx_strand_id
1 'polypeptide(L)'
;MGFRQLILTALAVAFPVAIVFIVLASMGQLGVGTAILSAILSFVGVAAMLRIYFGDLRRVARYATDLRDQYKGTPPQHISFSAASELSSLYTQIAAAFRDRIALLEAQTSTDAEILDHLPNPVVMVNRQRVVTGFNRAANGLFHNLETGRDLTRFIRDPILLDAFDDVANNRETMKHAEFVLASDAHRHFDVLTARLPAAAGDRNFVLTFSDLTELRKLEQMRADFATDAGHELRTPLSVLLGFIETLEGPAKDDPDALNQFLPVMRDQAQRMQHLIEDLLSLARIELNEHTPPSENCNVGKIIGKVAESLAMKAQDKGMNIRVTSTLDDTDMVGEEKELTQVFVNLVENAIKYGHTNSNVEVSISLAQNPPGALARFRHDRIMAVAIRDHSDGIAREHLPRLTERFYRVDTARSRAVGGTGLGLAIVKHLVQRHRGTMQIESEQGVGSVFTVYLPAKTGDNVRKLHSA
;
A
#
# COMPACT_ATOMS: atom_id res chain seq x y z
N MET A 1 -7.15 -29.61 60.17
CA MET A 1 -7.18 -30.42 61.41
C MET A 1 -8.30 -29.92 62.31
N GLY A 2 -9.28 -30.78 62.64
CA GLY A 2 -10.35 -30.40 63.55
C GLY A 2 -9.84 -30.19 64.98
N PHE A 3 -10.57 -29.43 65.81
CA PHE A 3 -10.24 -29.22 67.23
C PHE A 3 -9.97 -30.55 67.97
N ARG A 4 -10.76 -31.59 67.64
CA ARG A 4 -10.62 -32.94 68.18
C ARG A 4 -9.30 -33.63 67.82
N GLN A 5 -8.81 -33.45 66.60
CA GLN A 5 -7.53 -34.03 66.17
C GLN A 5 -6.34 -33.33 66.82
N LEU A 6 -6.41 -32.02 67.04
CA LEU A 6 -5.37 -31.27 67.75
C LEU A 6 -5.25 -31.70 69.21
N ILE A 7 -6.38 -31.96 69.87
CA ILE A 7 -6.39 -32.49 71.24
C ILE A 7 -5.78 -33.89 71.28
N LEU A 8 -6.14 -34.77 70.33
CA LEU A 8 -5.60 -36.14 70.27
C LEU A 8 -4.09 -36.17 70.03
N THR A 9 -3.57 -35.33 69.14
CA THR A 9 -2.12 -35.25 68.90
C THR A 9 -1.38 -34.58 70.06
N ALA A 10 -1.95 -33.55 70.68
CA ALA A 10 -1.38 -32.97 71.91
C ALA A 10 -1.32 -34.00 73.04
N LEU A 11 -2.36 -34.84 73.17
CA LEU A 11 -2.41 -35.89 74.18
C LEU A 11 -1.35 -36.95 73.92
N ALA A 12 -1.22 -37.41 72.68
CA ALA A 12 -0.22 -38.38 72.28
C ALA A 12 1.23 -37.88 72.52
N VAL A 13 1.50 -36.60 72.25
CA VAL A 13 2.82 -35.99 72.45
C VAL A 13 3.13 -35.73 73.93
N ALA A 14 2.13 -35.34 74.74
CA ALA A 14 2.31 -35.09 76.17
C ALA A 14 2.30 -36.36 77.03
N PHE A 15 1.81 -37.49 76.49
CA PHE A 15 1.63 -38.74 77.23
C PHE A 15 2.91 -39.28 77.90
N PRO A 16 4.09 -39.32 77.24
CA PRO A 16 5.32 -39.77 77.89
C PRO A 16 5.73 -38.88 79.07
N VAL A 17 5.51 -37.57 78.95
CA VAL A 17 5.81 -36.59 80.02
C VAL A 17 4.87 -36.79 81.21
N ALA A 18 3.60 -37.09 80.95
CA ALA A 18 2.63 -37.43 81.99
C ALA A 18 3.04 -38.71 82.74
N ILE A 19 3.53 -39.74 82.06
CA ILE A 19 4.05 -40.97 82.69
C ILE A 19 5.21 -40.65 83.62
N VAL A 20 6.16 -39.80 83.20
CA VAL A 20 7.31 -39.41 84.04
C VAL A 20 6.85 -38.74 85.34
N PHE A 21 5.86 -37.84 85.28
CA PHE A 21 5.31 -37.22 86.49
C PHE A 21 4.59 -38.22 87.41
N ILE A 22 3.89 -39.20 86.84
CA ILE A 22 3.24 -40.28 87.60
C ILE A 22 4.29 -41.15 88.31
N VAL A 23 5.39 -41.51 87.62
CA VAL A 23 6.48 -42.30 88.20
C VAL A 23 7.17 -41.53 89.34
N LEU A 24 7.48 -40.24 89.14
CA LEU A 24 8.09 -39.40 90.19
C LEU A 24 7.20 -39.25 91.42
N ALA A 25 5.88 -39.15 91.24
CA ALA A 25 4.93 -39.15 92.34
C ALA A 25 4.92 -40.51 93.09
N SER A 26 4.99 -41.62 92.37
CA SER A 26 5.00 -42.97 92.97
C SER A 26 6.26 -43.27 93.80
N MET A 27 7.40 -42.63 93.46
CA MET A 27 8.66 -42.75 94.19
C MET A 27 8.75 -41.80 95.39
N GLY A 28 7.68 -41.04 95.70
CA GLY A 28 7.64 -40.08 96.80
C GLY A 28 8.49 -38.83 96.58
N GLN A 29 9.02 -38.62 95.37
CA GLN A 29 9.87 -37.47 95.01
C GLN A 29 9.05 -36.22 94.68
N LEU A 30 7.75 -36.38 94.38
CA LEU A 30 6.82 -35.30 94.09
C LEU A 30 5.47 -35.53 94.78
N GLY A 31 4.81 -34.46 95.23
CA GLY A 31 3.43 -34.53 95.69
C GLY A 31 2.47 -34.87 94.54
N VAL A 32 1.44 -35.68 94.81
CA VAL A 32 0.45 -36.07 93.79
C VAL A 32 -0.22 -34.86 93.14
N GLY A 33 -0.53 -33.83 93.94
CA GLY A 33 -1.13 -32.59 93.44
C GLY A 33 -0.20 -31.81 92.50
N THR A 34 1.11 -31.75 92.79
CA THR A 34 2.08 -31.06 91.94
C THR A 34 2.40 -31.84 90.67
N ALA A 35 2.36 -33.18 90.71
CA ALA A 35 2.51 -34.02 89.53
C ALA A 35 1.34 -33.86 88.54
N ILE A 36 0.10 -33.84 89.03
CA ILE A 36 -1.10 -33.63 88.20
C ILE A 36 -1.07 -32.22 87.57
N LEU A 37 -0.76 -31.20 88.36
CA LEU A 37 -0.68 -29.82 87.85
C LEU A 37 0.41 -29.68 86.79
N SER A 38 1.58 -30.29 86.98
CA SER A 38 2.68 -30.26 86.01
C SER A 38 2.34 -31.00 84.70
N ALA A 39 1.64 -32.13 84.79
CA ALA A 39 1.15 -32.86 83.62
C ALA A 39 0.11 -32.05 82.82
N ILE A 40 -0.84 -31.40 83.50
CA ILE A 40 -1.83 -30.53 82.87
C ILE A 40 -1.14 -29.34 82.20
N LEU A 41 -0.21 -28.67 82.88
CA LEU A 41 0.49 -27.51 82.35
C LEU A 41 1.34 -27.87 81.10
N SER A 42 2.00 -29.03 81.14
CA SER A 42 2.73 -29.58 79.99
C SER A 42 1.80 -29.85 78.80
N PHE A 43 0.66 -30.50 79.04
CA PHE A 43 -0.35 -30.75 78.00
C PHE A 43 -0.88 -29.44 77.39
N VAL A 44 -1.22 -28.45 78.21
CA VAL A 44 -1.69 -27.13 77.74
C VAL A 44 -0.61 -26.43 76.91
N GLY A 45 0.66 -26.49 77.34
CA GLY A 45 1.79 -25.94 76.58
C GLY A 45 1.97 -26.60 75.21
N VAL A 46 1.95 -27.94 75.16
CA VAL A 46 2.03 -28.71 73.91
C VAL A 46 0.84 -28.42 72.99
N ALA A 47 -0.38 -28.34 73.54
CA ALA A 47 -1.58 -28.03 72.77
C ALA A 47 -1.53 -26.60 72.19
N ALA A 48 -1.06 -25.62 72.97
CA ALA A 48 -0.86 -24.24 72.50
C ALA A 48 0.19 -24.17 71.38
N MET A 49 1.32 -24.86 71.55
CA MET A 49 2.40 -24.93 70.57
C MET A 49 1.93 -25.56 69.24
N LEU A 50 1.22 -26.69 69.31
CA LEU A 50 0.63 -27.34 68.13
C LEU A 50 -0.42 -26.47 67.45
N ARG A 51 -1.22 -25.72 68.22
CA ARG A 51 -2.22 -24.80 67.67
C ARG A 51 -1.58 -23.68 66.85
N ILE A 52 -0.48 -23.12 67.33
CA ILE A 52 0.29 -22.10 66.61
C ILE A 52 0.91 -22.73 65.35
N TYR A 53 1.58 -23.87 65.48
CA TYR A 53 2.23 -24.58 64.35
C TYR A 53 1.24 -24.92 63.22
N PHE A 54 0.11 -25.54 63.54
CA PHE A 54 -0.91 -25.86 62.52
C PHE A 54 -1.64 -24.62 62.01
N GLY A 55 -1.68 -23.53 62.79
CA GLY A 55 -2.18 -22.24 62.33
C GLY A 55 -1.31 -21.64 61.24
N ASP A 56 0.02 -21.68 61.44
CA ASP A 56 1.03 -21.24 60.47
C ASP A 56 0.95 -22.04 59.16
N LEU A 57 0.92 -23.37 59.24
CA LEU A 57 0.75 -24.25 58.08
C LEU A 57 -0.52 -23.95 57.28
N ARG A 58 -1.64 -23.66 57.95
CA ARG A 58 -2.89 -23.28 57.25
C ARG A 58 -2.81 -21.91 56.60
N ARG A 59 -2.02 -20.98 57.14
CA ARG A 59 -1.79 -19.68 56.50
C ARG A 59 -1.01 -19.86 55.20
N VAL A 60 0.04 -20.68 55.21
CA VAL A 60 0.82 -21.01 54.00
C VAL A 60 -0.02 -21.78 52.99
N ALA A 61 -0.81 -22.78 53.42
CA ALA A 61 -1.67 -23.55 52.52
C ALA A 61 -2.78 -22.71 51.87
N ARG A 62 -3.37 -21.75 52.60
CA ARG A 62 -4.34 -20.80 52.04
C ARG A 62 -3.68 -19.90 51.00
N TYR A 63 -2.53 -19.31 51.33
CA TYR A 63 -1.76 -18.52 50.37
C TYR A 63 -1.44 -19.30 49.08
N ALA A 64 -1.08 -20.58 49.20
CA ALA A 64 -0.85 -21.43 48.04
C ALA A 64 -2.09 -21.73 47.20
N THR A 65 -3.26 -21.82 47.84
CA THR A 65 -4.53 -22.05 47.14
C THR A 65 -4.98 -20.76 46.42
N ASP A 66 -4.90 -19.62 47.10
CA ASP A 66 -5.25 -18.31 46.55
C ASP A 66 -4.39 -17.97 45.32
N LEU A 67 -3.08 -18.26 45.39
CA LEU A 67 -2.19 -18.06 44.28
C LEU A 67 -2.50 -18.99 43.09
N ARG A 68 -2.85 -20.25 43.33
CA ARG A 68 -3.24 -21.19 42.26
C ARG A 68 -4.50 -20.72 41.53
N ASP A 69 -5.51 -20.29 42.28
CA ASP A 69 -6.84 -20.04 41.72
C ASP A 69 -6.97 -18.63 41.12
N GLN A 70 -6.21 -17.65 41.62
CA GLN A 70 -6.35 -16.23 41.22
C GLN A 70 -5.04 -15.56 40.79
N TYR A 71 -3.90 -16.25 40.84
CA TYR A 71 -2.56 -15.67 40.65
C TYR A 71 -2.28 -14.46 41.57
N LYS A 72 -3.03 -14.34 42.66
CA LYS A 72 -3.02 -13.21 43.60
C LYS A 72 -3.03 -13.72 45.04
N GLY A 73 -2.37 -12.99 45.93
CA GLY A 73 -2.34 -13.29 47.36
C GLY A 73 -1.22 -12.53 48.07
N THR A 74 -1.44 -12.15 49.32
CA THR A 74 -0.40 -11.55 50.16
C THR A 74 0.29 -12.63 50.98
N PRO A 75 1.63 -12.73 50.97
CA PRO A 75 2.33 -13.69 51.79
C PRO A 75 2.04 -13.40 53.29
N PRO A 76 1.90 -14.44 54.13
CA PRO A 76 1.68 -14.25 55.56
C PRO A 76 2.85 -13.50 56.20
N GLN A 77 2.57 -12.35 56.83
CA GLN A 77 3.59 -11.46 57.41
C GLN A 77 4.19 -11.95 58.73
N HIS A 78 3.43 -12.76 59.49
CA HIS A 78 3.85 -13.29 60.79
C HIS A 78 3.60 -14.80 60.86
N ILE A 79 4.70 -15.55 60.87
CA ILE A 79 4.74 -16.99 61.10
C ILE A 79 5.64 -17.21 62.33
N SER A 80 5.14 -17.93 63.31
CA SER A 80 5.83 -18.16 64.58
C SER A 80 6.90 -19.25 64.48
N PHE A 81 6.77 -20.21 63.56
CA PHE A 81 7.73 -21.29 63.36
C PHE A 81 8.61 -21.12 62.10
N SER A 82 9.92 -21.36 62.25
CA SER A 82 10.91 -21.24 61.17
C SER A 82 10.62 -22.12 59.96
N ALA A 83 10.26 -23.39 60.16
CA ALA A 83 9.96 -24.33 59.06
C ALA A 83 8.78 -23.87 58.19
N ALA A 84 7.76 -23.26 58.80
CA ALA A 84 6.64 -22.69 58.04
C ALA A 84 7.05 -21.40 57.30
N SER A 85 8.00 -20.64 57.84
CA SER A 85 8.52 -19.43 57.19
C SER A 85 9.38 -19.76 55.97
N GLU A 86 10.19 -20.84 56.02
CA GLU A 86 10.98 -21.34 54.89
C GLU A 86 10.07 -21.84 53.76
N LEU A 87 9.00 -22.58 54.07
CA LEU A 87 8.02 -22.99 53.08
C LEU A 87 7.31 -21.80 52.44
N SER A 88 6.95 -20.79 53.24
CA SER A 88 6.32 -19.57 52.72
C SER A 88 7.25 -18.78 51.80
N SER A 89 8.53 -18.67 52.12
CA SER A 89 9.51 -17.94 51.30
C SER A 89 9.80 -18.69 50.00
N LEU A 90 9.99 -20.02 50.04
CA LEU A 90 10.18 -20.85 48.85
C LEU A 90 8.97 -20.75 47.90
N TYR A 91 7.75 -20.85 48.45
CA TYR A 91 6.54 -20.72 47.66
C TYR A 91 6.40 -19.32 47.04
N THR A 92 6.80 -18.27 47.77
CA THR A 92 6.79 -16.90 47.26
C THR A 92 7.81 -16.70 46.13
N GLN A 93 9.00 -17.31 46.23
CA GLN A 93 10.01 -17.28 45.17
C GLN A 93 9.51 -17.99 43.90
N ILE A 94 8.90 -19.18 44.04
CA ILE A 94 8.31 -19.92 42.93
C ILE A 94 7.19 -19.09 42.28
N ALA A 95 6.31 -18.50 43.09
CA ALA A 95 5.23 -17.64 42.62
C ALA A 95 5.74 -16.45 41.80
N ALA A 96 6.81 -15.79 42.27
CA ALA A 96 7.45 -14.69 41.56
C ALA A 96 8.05 -15.16 40.23
N ALA A 97 8.82 -16.26 40.23
CA ALA A 97 9.43 -16.80 39.03
C ALA A 97 8.39 -17.18 37.95
N PHE A 98 7.25 -17.75 38.34
CA PHE A 98 6.16 -18.04 37.40
C PHE A 98 5.53 -16.78 36.81
N ARG A 99 5.26 -15.76 37.64
CA ARG A 99 4.73 -14.48 37.15
C ARG A 99 5.69 -13.81 36.17
N ASP A 100 6.97 -13.76 36.51
CA ASP A 100 8.00 -13.17 35.66
C ASP A 100 8.10 -13.92 34.33
N ARG A 101 7.96 -15.26 34.34
CA ARG A 101 7.96 -16.07 33.12
C ARG A 101 6.73 -15.82 32.26
N ILE A 102 5.54 -15.70 32.85
CA ILE A 102 4.29 -15.37 32.11
C ILE A 102 4.42 -13.99 31.50
N ALA A 103 4.83 -12.98 32.28
CA ALA A 103 5.00 -11.62 31.81
C ALA A 103 6.02 -11.53 30.65
N LEU A 104 7.12 -12.29 30.73
CA LEU A 104 8.09 -12.37 29.65
C LEU A 104 7.49 -12.96 28.35
N LEU A 105 6.69 -14.02 28.47
CA LEU A 105 6.03 -14.65 27.31
C LEU A 105 4.97 -13.74 26.68
N GLU A 106 4.19 -13.04 27.51
CA GLU A 106 3.22 -12.03 27.07
C GLU A 106 3.92 -10.86 26.37
N ALA A 107 5.01 -10.35 26.95
CA ALA A 107 5.81 -9.29 26.34
C ALA A 107 6.39 -9.73 25.00
N GLN A 108 6.92 -10.96 24.91
CA GLN A 108 7.45 -11.51 23.66
C GLN A 108 6.35 -11.66 22.59
N THR A 109 5.19 -12.20 22.95
CA THR A 109 4.05 -12.37 22.03
C THR A 109 3.52 -11.02 21.54
N SER A 110 3.43 -10.04 22.44
CA SER A 110 3.05 -8.66 22.09
C SER A 110 4.06 -8.02 21.15
N THR A 111 5.35 -8.24 21.39
CA THR A 111 6.44 -7.71 20.54
C THR A 111 6.38 -8.33 19.15
N ASP A 112 6.22 -9.65 19.05
CA ASP A 112 6.13 -10.36 17.77
C ASP A 112 4.89 -9.91 16.96
N ALA A 113 3.75 -9.71 17.64
CA ALA A 113 2.53 -9.19 17.00
C ALA A 113 2.72 -7.75 16.50
N GLU A 114 3.38 -6.89 17.28
CA GLU A 114 3.66 -5.50 16.91
C GLU A 114 4.64 -5.42 15.74
N ILE A 115 5.67 -6.28 15.72
CA ILE A 115 6.59 -6.40 14.57
C ILE A 115 5.82 -6.78 13.31
N LEU A 116 4.96 -7.80 13.35
CA LEU A 116 4.16 -8.22 12.20
C LEU A 116 3.24 -7.11 11.68
N ASP A 117 2.63 -6.33 12.58
CA ASP A 117 1.75 -5.21 12.24
C ASP A 117 2.47 -4.02 11.60
N HIS A 118 3.77 -3.86 11.86
CA HIS A 118 4.60 -2.83 11.26
C HIS A 118 5.32 -3.27 9.97
N LEU A 119 5.21 -4.54 9.56
CA LEU A 119 5.76 -4.99 8.28
C LEU A 119 5.03 -4.30 7.11
N PRO A 120 5.77 -3.82 6.09
CA PRO A 120 5.19 -3.12 4.95
C PRO A 120 4.39 -4.05 4.04
N ASN A 121 4.80 -5.33 3.96
CA ASN A 121 4.16 -6.30 3.09
C ASN A 121 2.93 -6.91 3.80
N PRO A 122 1.80 -7.09 3.08
CA PRO A 122 0.68 -7.86 3.56
C PRO A 122 1.07 -9.30 3.93
N VAL A 123 0.68 -9.71 5.13
CA VAL A 123 0.88 -11.07 5.64
C VAL A 123 -0.46 -11.63 6.10
N VAL A 124 -0.81 -12.81 5.59
CA VAL A 124 -2.03 -13.55 5.97
C VAL A 124 -1.64 -14.93 6.47
N MET A 125 -2.09 -15.28 7.67
CA MET A 125 -1.89 -16.59 8.27
C MET A 125 -3.16 -17.42 8.11
N VAL A 126 -3.00 -18.66 7.68
CA VAL A 126 -4.11 -19.61 7.46
C VAL A 126 -3.77 -20.99 8.00
N ASN A 127 -4.78 -21.75 8.41
CA ASN A 127 -4.61 -23.16 8.75
C ASN A 127 -4.75 -24.06 7.51
N ARG A 128 -4.60 -25.38 7.71
CA ARG A 128 -4.69 -26.38 6.62
C ARG A 128 -6.04 -26.39 5.90
N GLN A 129 -7.12 -25.99 6.57
CA GLN A 129 -8.47 -25.89 6.01
C GLN A 129 -8.73 -24.53 5.33
N ARG A 130 -7.67 -23.74 5.06
CA ARG A 130 -7.74 -22.39 4.48
C ARG A 130 -8.47 -21.37 5.35
N VAL A 131 -8.67 -21.66 6.64
CA VAL A 131 -9.28 -20.71 7.55
C VAL A 131 -8.22 -19.70 7.99
N VAL A 132 -8.53 -18.42 7.84
CA VAL A 132 -7.68 -17.31 8.26
C VAL A 132 -7.54 -17.33 9.78
N THR A 133 -6.31 -17.49 10.27
CA THR A 133 -5.97 -17.49 11.70
C THR A 133 -5.47 -16.14 12.18
N GLY A 134 -4.93 -15.31 11.28
CA GLY A 134 -4.52 -13.94 11.58
C GLY A 134 -3.97 -13.23 10.35
N PHE A 135 -3.73 -11.93 10.48
CA PHE A 135 -3.20 -11.08 9.41
C PHE A 135 -2.65 -9.78 10.00
N ASN A 136 -1.75 -9.11 9.29
CA ASN A 136 -1.20 -7.83 9.74
C ASN A 136 -1.99 -6.62 9.23
N ARG A 137 -1.66 -5.43 9.75
CA ARG A 137 -2.23 -4.15 9.30
C ARG A 137 -2.16 -3.93 7.78
N ALA A 138 -1.04 -4.27 7.13
CA ALA A 138 -0.89 -4.11 5.68
C ALA A 138 -1.87 -4.99 4.88
N ALA A 139 -2.13 -6.22 5.34
CA ALA A 139 -3.13 -7.10 4.73
C ALA A 139 -4.57 -6.60 4.91
N ASN A 140 -4.89 -5.98 6.04
CA ASN A 140 -6.21 -5.36 6.23
C ASN A 140 -6.43 -4.15 5.29
N GLY A 141 -5.36 -3.39 5.01
CA GLY A 141 -5.40 -2.31 4.01
C GLY A 141 -5.59 -2.82 2.57
N LEU A 142 -5.06 -4.00 2.25
CA LEU A 142 -5.22 -4.62 0.92
C LEU A 142 -6.60 -5.29 0.76
N PHE A 143 -7.03 -6.04 1.78
CA PHE A 143 -8.28 -6.80 1.79
C PHE A 143 -9.21 -6.23 2.86
N HIS A 144 -9.96 -5.18 2.54
CA HIS A 144 -10.83 -4.42 3.46
C HIS A 144 -11.85 -5.24 4.28
N ASN A 145 -12.13 -6.48 3.88
CA ASN A 145 -13.11 -7.36 4.53
C ASN A 145 -12.46 -8.59 5.19
N LEU A 146 -11.14 -8.64 5.34
CA LEU A 146 -10.43 -9.80 5.87
C LEU A 146 -10.83 -10.06 7.34
N GLU A 147 -11.26 -11.28 7.65
CA GLU A 147 -11.74 -11.67 8.98
C GLU A 147 -11.08 -13.00 9.41
N THR A 148 -10.72 -13.11 10.69
CA THR A 148 -10.29 -14.39 11.26
C THR A 148 -11.44 -15.37 11.39
N GLY A 149 -11.16 -16.68 11.34
CA GLY A 149 -12.17 -17.74 11.41
C GLY A 149 -12.99 -17.92 10.13
N ARG A 150 -12.69 -17.17 9.06
CA ARG A 150 -13.31 -17.30 7.74
C ARG A 150 -12.39 -18.03 6.76
N ASP A 151 -12.99 -18.64 5.76
CA ASP A 151 -12.27 -19.28 4.65
C ASP A 151 -11.61 -18.24 3.73
N LEU A 152 -10.33 -18.43 3.41
CA LEU A 152 -9.51 -17.58 2.54
C LEU A 152 -10.18 -17.34 1.17
N THR A 153 -10.91 -18.33 0.65
CA THR A 153 -11.59 -18.27 -0.66
C THR A 153 -12.65 -17.18 -0.76
N ARG A 154 -13.12 -16.65 0.38
CA ARG A 154 -14.04 -15.50 0.40
C ARG A 154 -13.39 -14.22 -0.06
N PHE A 155 -12.09 -14.08 0.17
CA PHE A 155 -11.31 -12.88 -0.09
C PHE A 155 -10.45 -13.03 -1.34
N ILE A 156 -9.96 -14.24 -1.59
CA ILE A 156 -9.07 -14.57 -2.70
C ILE A 156 -9.71 -15.68 -3.54
N ARG A 157 -10.16 -15.33 -4.75
CA ARG A 157 -10.77 -16.25 -5.72
C ARG A 157 -9.86 -16.50 -6.92
N ASP A 158 -8.57 -16.61 -6.67
CA ASP A 158 -7.56 -16.88 -7.69
C ASP A 158 -7.16 -18.37 -7.66
N PRO A 159 -7.42 -19.14 -8.73
CA PRO A 159 -7.09 -20.57 -8.77
C PRO A 159 -5.59 -20.85 -8.61
N ILE A 160 -4.72 -20.01 -9.16
CA ILE A 160 -3.27 -20.23 -9.16
C ILE A 160 -2.74 -20.12 -7.73
N LEU A 161 -3.19 -19.12 -6.98
CA LEU A 161 -2.81 -18.95 -5.58
C LEU A 161 -3.39 -20.07 -4.69
N LEU A 162 -4.61 -20.52 -4.95
CA LEU A 162 -5.21 -21.63 -4.20
C LEU A 162 -4.50 -22.96 -4.46
N ASP A 163 -4.08 -23.22 -5.70
CA ASP A 163 -3.29 -24.39 -6.06
C ASP A 163 -1.90 -24.35 -5.41
N ALA A 164 -1.27 -23.17 -5.40
CA ALA A 164 0.02 -23.00 -4.73
C ALA A 164 -0.07 -23.26 -3.23
N PHE A 165 -1.17 -22.81 -2.60
CA PHE A 165 -1.46 -23.13 -1.21
C PHE A 165 -1.62 -24.64 -1.00
N ASP A 166 -2.41 -25.32 -1.83
CA ASP A 166 -2.67 -26.75 -1.70
C ASP A 166 -1.40 -27.59 -1.86
N ASP A 167 -0.48 -27.19 -2.74
CA ASP A 167 0.79 -27.89 -2.93
C ASP A 167 1.66 -27.82 -1.67
N VAL A 168 1.73 -26.64 -1.03
CA VAL A 168 2.45 -26.46 0.24
C VAL A 168 1.72 -27.14 1.39
N ALA A 169 0.40 -27.10 1.42
CA ALA A 169 -0.43 -27.74 2.43
C ALA A 169 -0.33 -29.28 2.42
N ASN A 170 -0.20 -29.87 1.23
CA ASN A 170 -0.11 -31.31 1.02
C ASN A 170 1.32 -31.86 1.09
N ASN A 171 2.32 -31.05 1.46
CA ASN A 171 3.75 -31.43 1.50
C ASN A 171 4.35 -31.77 0.13
N ARG A 172 3.78 -31.25 -0.97
CA ARG A 172 4.45 -31.37 -2.28
C ARG A 172 5.64 -30.42 -2.35
N GLU A 173 5.50 -29.24 -1.75
CA GLU A 173 6.54 -28.23 -1.65
C GLU A 173 6.62 -27.68 -0.20
N THR A 174 7.77 -27.12 0.17
CA THR A 174 7.96 -26.44 1.48
C THR A 174 7.53 -24.98 1.43
N MET A 175 7.69 -24.36 0.26
CA MET A 175 7.30 -22.99 -0.06
C MET A 175 7.04 -22.90 -1.56
N LYS A 176 6.10 -22.04 -1.98
CA LYS A 176 5.75 -21.85 -3.39
C LYS A 176 5.36 -20.39 -3.66
N HIS A 177 5.84 -19.87 -4.78
CA HIS A 177 5.47 -18.56 -5.30
C HIS A 177 4.29 -18.69 -6.27
N ALA A 178 3.38 -17.72 -6.22
CA ALA A 178 2.25 -17.61 -7.14
C ALA A 178 2.00 -16.14 -7.47
N GLU A 179 1.79 -15.86 -8.76
CA GLU A 179 1.36 -14.53 -9.18
C GLU A 179 -0.13 -14.35 -8.89
N PHE A 180 -0.47 -13.21 -8.30
CA PHE A 180 -1.83 -12.84 -7.94
C PHE A 180 -2.14 -11.45 -8.48
N VAL A 181 -3.31 -11.30 -9.12
CA VAL A 181 -3.80 -10.01 -9.62
C VAL A 181 -5.06 -9.61 -8.88
N LEU A 182 -5.02 -8.45 -8.22
CA LEU A 182 -6.17 -7.92 -7.51
C LEU A 182 -7.03 -7.05 -8.44
N ALA A 183 -8.18 -7.57 -8.87
CA ALA A 183 -9.05 -6.91 -9.84
C ALA A 183 -9.79 -5.66 -9.31
N SER A 184 -9.99 -5.54 -7.99
CA SER A 184 -10.79 -4.46 -7.40
C SER A 184 -10.05 -3.13 -7.24
N ASP A 185 -8.72 -3.13 -7.37
CA ASP A 185 -7.89 -1.97 -7.08
C ASP A 185 -6.75 -1.86 -8.11
N ALA A 186 -7.00 -1.11 -9.18
CA ALA A 186 -6.02 -0.70 -10.20
C ALA A 186 -5.17 -1.82 -10.86
N HIS A 187 -5.66 -3.07 -10.93
CA HIS A 187 -4.89 -4.23 -11.44
C HIS A 187 -3.51 -4.35 -10.76
N ARG A 188 -3.48 -4.32 -9.43
CA ARG A 188 -2.24 -4.53 -8.69
C ARG A 188 -1.75 -5.97 -8.87
N HIS A 189 -0.45 -6.10 -9.16
CA HIS A 189 0.23 -7.37 -9.34
C HIS A 189 1.02 -7.70 -8.08
N PHE A 190 0.85 -8.91 -7.56
CA PHE A 190 1.57 -9.40 -6.41
C PHE A 190 2.28 -10.72 -6.72
N ASP A 191 3.49 -10.87 -6.21
CA ASP A 191 4.08 -12.19 -5.98
C ASP A 191 3.72 -12.64 -4.57
N VAL A 192 3.08 -13.80 -4.47
CA VAL A 192 2.59 -14.34 -3.22
C VAL A 192 3.39 -15.56 -2.85
N LEU A 193 4.20 -15.41 -1.81
CA LEU A 193 4.93 -16.52 -1.22
C LEU A 193 4.02 -17.24 -0.22
N THR A 194 3.70 -18.49 -0.52
CA THR A 194 3.09 -19.40 0.45
C THR A 194 4.17 -20.24 1.11
N ALA A 195 4.28 -20.16 2.43
CA ALA A 195 5.25 -20.95 3.19
C ALA A 195 4.57 -21.62 4.39
N ARG A 196 5.12 -22.78 4.79
CA ARG A 196 4.70 -23.46 6.01
C ARG A 196 5.46 -22.93 7.21
N LEU A 197 4.74 -22.64 8.29
CA LEU A 197 5.36 -22.36 9.59
C LEU A 197 5.66 -23.67 10.33
N PRO A 198 6.84 -23.79 10.96
CA PRO A 198 7.16 -24.96 11.78
C PRO A 198 6.24 -25.01 13.01
N ALA A 199 5.52 -26.11 13.20
CA ALA A 199 4.61 -26.29 14.32
C ALA A 199 5.33 -26.95 15.51
N ALA A 200 5.36 -26.29 16.68
CA ALA A 200 5.86 -26.88 17.92
C ALA A 200 4.82 -27.80 18.61
N ALA A 201 3.53 -27.53 18.46
CA ALA A 201 2.43 -28.43 18.83
C ALA A 201 1.11 -27.96 18.19
N GLY A 202 0.46 -28.81 17.40
CA GLY A 202 -1.00 -28.79 17.25
C GLY A 202 -1.65 -27.67 16.44
N ASP A 203 -1.08 -27.26 15.30
CA ASP A 203 -1.78 -27.06 14.02
C ASP A 203 -0.78 -26.48 13.00
N ARG A 204 -0.77 -27.02 11.78
CA ARG A 204 0.13 -26.52 10.73
C ARG A 204 -0.45 -25.22 10.20
N ASN A 205 0.16 -24.11 10.62
CA ASN A 205 -0.13 -22.79 10.07
C ASN A 205 0.73 -22.55 8.83
N PHE A 206 0.14 -21.85 7.88
CA PHE A 206 0.76 -21.41 6.65
C PHE A 206 0.70 -19.89 6.65
N VAL A 207 1.70 -19.28 6.02
CA VAL A 207 1.79 -17.85 5.85
C VAL A 207 1.81 -17.54 4.36
N LEU A 208 0.99 -16.57 3.97
CA LEU A 208 0.97 -15.97 2.64
C LEU A 208 1.50 -14.55 2.78
N THR A 209 2.61 -14.25 2.11
CA THR A 209 3.22 -12.92 2.07
C THR A 209 3.07 -12.35 0.68
N PHE A 210 2.50 -11.15 0.56
CA PHE A 210 2.25 -10.50 -0.72
C PHE A 210 3.32 -9.43 -0.96
N SER A 211 4.11 -9.61 -2.00
CA SER A 211 5.10 -8.63 -2.46
C SER A 211 4.53 -7.89 -3.66
N ASP A 212 4.37 -6.57 -3.55
CA ASP A 212 3.82 -5.77 -4.64
C ASP A 212 4.83 -5.67 -5.80
N LEU A 213 4.44 -6.19 -6.96
CA LEU A 213 5.19 -6.14 -8.21
C LEU A 213 4.55 -5.19 -9.23
N THR A 214 3.55 -4.41 -8.85
CA THR A 214 2.76 -3.57 -9.76
C THR A 214 3.64 -2.62 -10.56
N GLU A 215 4.52 -1.86 -9.90
CA GLU A 215 5.41 -0.92 -10.58
C GLU A 215 6.43 -1.64 -11.47
N LEU A 216 6.96 -2.79 -11.03
CA LEU A 216 7.86 -3.61 -11.84
C LEU A 216 7.16 -4.12 -13.11
N ARG A 217 5.94 -4.65 -12.98
CA ARG A 217 5.14 -5.13 -14.12
C ARG A 217 4.77 -3.99 -15.07
N LYS A 218 4.40 -2.81 -14.55
CA LYS A 218 4.17 -1.63 -15.37
C LYS A 218 5.42 -1.25 -16.17
N LEU A 219 6.60 -1.28 -15.55
CA LEU A 219 7.87 -1.00 -16.24
C LEU A 219 8.20 -2.04 -17.31
N GLU A 220 8.00 -3.33 -17.03
CA GLU A 220 8.19 -4.41 -18.00
C GLU A 220 7.25 -4.25 -19.19
N GLN A 221 5.97 -3.96 -18.93
CA GLN A 221 4.98 -3.72 -19.98
C GLN A 221 5.35 -2.48 -20.81
N MET A 222 5.68 -1.36 -20.16
CA MET A 222 6.17 -0.15 -20.83
C MET A 222 7.35 -0.44 -21.75
N ARG A 223 8.32 -1.22 -21.26
CA ARG A 223 9.51 -1.58 -22.03
C ARG A 223 9.17 -2.48 -23.23
N ALA A 224 8.25 -3.43 -23.05
CA ALA A 224 7.81 -4.33 -24.12
C ALA A 224 7.02 -3.59 -25.21
N ASP A 225 6.09 -2.73 -24.79
CA ASP A 225 5.30 -1.86 -25.68
C ASP A 225 6.22 -0.91 -26.44
N PHE A 226 7.18 -0.28 -25.74
CA PHE A 226 8.20 0.57 -26.37
C PHE A 226 8.98 -0.18 -27.44
N ALA A 227 9.51 -1.37 -27.13
CA ALA A 227 10.33 -2.13 -28.07
C ALA A 227 9.56 -2.52 -29.34
N THR A 228 8.28 -2.87 -29.18
CA THR A 228 7.42 -3.30 -30.29
C THR A 228 7.00 -2.09 -31.13
N ASP A 229 6.39 -1.09 -30.52
CA ASP A 229 5.78 0.02 -31.25
C ASP A 229 6.82 0.99 -31.83
N ALA A 230 7.84 1.35 -31.05
CA ALA A 230 8.93 2.20 -31.55
C ALA A 230 9.71 1.48 -32.65
N GLY A 231 9.91 0.17 -32.51
CA GLY A 231 10.58 -0.66 -33.52
C GLY A 231 9.87 -0.63 -34.86
N HIS A 232 8.54 -0.74 -34.87
CA HIS A 232 7.75 -0.69 -36.10
C HIS A 232 7.70 0.71 -36.74
N GLU A 233 7.49 1.74 -35.93
CA GLU A 233 7.39 3.12 -36.42
C GLU A 233 8.75 3.73 -36.82
N LEU A 234 9.87 3.25 -36.28
CA LEU A 234 11.22 3.64 -36.73
C LEU A 234 11.68 2.88 -37.98
N ARG A 235 11.28 1.61 -38.15
CA ARG A 235 11.71 0.80 -39.31
C ARG A 235 11.26 1.42 -40.63
N THR A 236 10.03 1.92 -40.69
CA THR A 236 9.44 2.48 -41.92
C THR A 236 10.21 3.70 -42.45
N PRO A 237 10.41 4.80 -41.68
CA PRO A 237 11.18 5.96 -42.16
C PRO A 237 12.65 5.61 -42.42
N LEU A 238 13.24 4.68 -41.65
CA LEU A 238 14.61 4.21 -41.87
C LEU A 238 14.75 3.47 -43.21
N SER A 239 13.80 2.59 -43.56
CA SER A 239 13.80 1.91 -44.86
C SER A 239 13.66 2.89 -46.03
N VAL A 240 12.85 3.95 -45.87
CA VAL A 240 12.73 5.01 -46.89
C VAL A 240 14.02 5.80 -47.03
N LEU A 241 14.67 6.16 -45.92
CA LEU A 241 15.98 6.81 -45.92
C LEU A 241 17.04 5.98 -46.62
N LEU A 242 17.13 4.69 -46.27
CA LEU A 242 18.07 3.76 -46.91
C LEU A 242 17.81 3.63 -48.41
N GLY A 243 16.55 3.51 -48.84
CA GLY A 243 16.22 3.43 -50.27
C GLY A 243 16.61 4.68 -51.06
N PHE A 244 16.44 5.89 -50.48
CA PHE A 244 16.92 7.12 -51.12
C PHE A 244 18.45 7.19 -51.17
N ILE A 245 19.14 6.77 -50.12
CA ILE A 245 20.60 6.69 -50.10
C ILE A 245 21.10 5.71 -51.16
N GLU A 246 20.55 4.50 -51.23
CA GLU A 246 20.88 3.49 -52.24
C GLU A 246 20.65 4.02 -53.66
N THR A 247 19.58 4.79 -53.88
CA THR A 247 19.28 5.39 -55.18
C THR A 247 20.32 6.46 -55.56
N LEU A 248 20.70 7.32 -54.61
CA LEU A 248 21.73 8.34 -54.79
C LEU A 248 23.16 7.77 -54.84
N GLU A 249 23.41 6.57 -54.33
CA GLU A 249 24.70 5.90 -54.46
C GLU A 249 24.83 5.11 -55.77
N GLY A 250 23.70 4.68 -56.35
CA GLY A 250 23.66 3.87 -57.55
C GLY A 250 23.10 4.62 -58.77
N PRO A 251 21.84 4.38 -59.18
CA PRO A 251 21.31 4.86 -60.45
C PRO A 251 21.30 6.39 -60.62
N ALA A 252 21.18 7.16 -59.52
CA ALA A 252 21.04 8.62 -59.53
C ALA A 252 22.29 9.33 -58.98
N LYS A 253 23.45 8.67 -58.97
CA LYS A 253 24.68 9.19 -58.34
C LYS A 253 25.14 10.55 -58.86
N ASP A 254 25.02 10.76 -60.16
CA ASP A 254 25.43 12.00 -60.84
C ASP A 254 24.22 12.80 -61.34
N ASP A 255 23.07 12.68 -60.67
CA ASP A 255 21.81 13.37 -60.99
C ASP A 255 21.50 14.48 -59.94
N PRO A 256 21.83 15.76 -60.25
CA PRO A 256 21.56 16.88 -59.34
C PRO A 256 20.07 17.13 -59.09
N ASP A 257 19.20 16.78 -60.04
CA ASP A 257 17.75 16.99 -59.92
C ASP A 257 17.17 15.97 -58.93
N ALA A 258 17.58 14.71 -59.03
CA ALA A 258 17.24 13.68 -58.04
C ALA A 258 17.74 14.03 -56.64
N LEU A 259 18.97 14.56 -56.52
CA LEU A 259 19.54 15.02 -55.24
C LEU A 259 18.68 16.13 -54.61
N ASN A 260 18.29 17.14 -55.39
CA ASN A 260 17.46 18.26 -54.93
C ASN A 260 16.04 17.80 -54.53
N GLN A 261 15.54 16.74 -55.14
CA GLN A 261 14.23 16.15 -54.81
C GLN A 261 14.28 15.26 -53.56
N PHE A 262 15.33 14.44 -53.40
CA PHE A 262 15.40 13.44 -52.33
C PHE A 262 15.91 14.00 -51.01
N LEU A 263 16.85 14.95 -51.01
CA LEU A 263 17.39 15.54 -49.78
C LEU A 263 16.32 16.13 -48.84
N PRO A 264 15.31 16.88 -49.33
CA PRO A 264 14.20 17.34 -48.49
C PRO A 264 13.42 16.20 -47.86
N VAL A 265 13.09 15.16 -48.64
CA VAL A 265 12.33 14.01 -48.15
C VAL A 265 13.12 13.23 -47.10
N MET A 266 14.42 13.04 -47.31
CA MET A 266 15.32 12.42 -46.34
C MET A 266 15.39 13.24 -45.04
N ARG A 267 15.54 14.57 -45.15
CA ARG A 267 15.54 15.46 -43.98
C ARG A 267 14.24 15.35 -43.19
N ASP A 268 13.09 15.33 -43.87
CA ASP A 268 11.79 15.19 -43.23
C ASP A 268 11.63 13.84 -42.51
N GLN A 269 12.11 12.73 -43.11
CA GLN A 269 12.10 11.43 -42.45
C GLN A 269 13.01 11.40 -41.22
N ALA A 270 14.20 12.01 -41.29
CA ALA A 270 15.13 12.10 -40.17
C ALA A 270 14.56 12.93 -39.02
N GLN A 271 13.98 14.10 -39.32
CA GLN A 271 13.30 14.95 -38.33
C GLN A 271 12.11 14.23 -37.69
N ARG A 272 11.35 13.47 -38.49
CA ARG A 272 10.24 12.66 -37.97
C ARG A 272 10.72 11.58 -37.01
N MET A 273 11.84 10.91 -37.31
CA MET A 273 12.44 9.94 -36.40
C MET A 273 12.93 10.62 -35.11
N GLN A 274 13.53 11.81 -35.21
CA GLN A 274 13.96 12.58 -34.05
C GLN A 274 12.77 12.91 -33.13
N HIS A 275 11.69 13.48 -33.67
CA HIS A 275 10.50 13.81 -32.89
C HIS A 275 9.85 12.56 -32.26
N LEU A 276 9.82 11.44 -32.99
CA LEU A 276 9.31 10.17 -32.44
C LEU A 276 10.12 9.71 -31.23
N ILE A 277 11.45 9.80 -31.29
CA ILE A 277 12.33 9.43 -30.17
C ILE A 277 12.12 10.38 -28.99
N GLU A 278 12.01 11.69 -29.24
CA GLU A 278 11.76 12.70 -28.20
C GLU A 278 10.40 12.48 -27.52
N ASP A 279 9.34 12.23 -28.30
CA ASP A 279 8.00 11.90 -27.81
C ASP A 279 8.02 10.64 -26.91
N LEU A 280 8.74 9.59 -27.33
CA LEU A 280 8.84 8.35 -26.56
C LEU A 280 9.59 8.53 -25.25
N LEU A 281 10.73 9.23 -25.26
CA LEU A 281 11.50 9.52 -24.05
C LEU A 281 10.70 10.43 -23.10
N SER A 282 9.94 11.38 -23.64
CA SER A 282 9.03 12.21 -22.87
C SER A 282 7.95 11.37 -22.20
N LEU A 283 7.25 10.53 -22.96
CA LEU A 283 6.19 9.66 -22.45
C LEU A 283 6.70 8.73 -21.34
N ALA A 284 7.84 8.06 -21.54
CA ALA A 284 8.45 7.19 -20.54
C ALA A 284 8.79 7.94 -19.23
N ARG A 285 9.28 9.18 -19.31
CA ARG A 285 9.56 10.01 -18.13
C ARG A 285 8.29 10.45 -17.41
N ILE A 286 7.22 10.72 -18.14
CA ILE A 286 5.94 11.16 -17.58
C ILE A 286 5.27 9.99 -16.85
N GLU A 287 5.27 8.79 -17.44
CA GLU A 287 4.67 7.59 -16.83
C GLU A 287 5.39 7.18 -15.54
N LEU A 288 6.72 7.32 -15.50
CA LEU A 288 7.50 7.13 -14.26
C LEU A 288 7.12 8.10 -13.14
N ASN A 289 6.68 9.31 -13.49
CA ASN A 289 6.39 10.39 -12.55
C ASN A 289 4.89 10.68 -12.41
N GLU A 290 4.00 9.86 -12.96
CA GLU A 290 2.56 10.15 -13.04
C GLU A 290 1.93 10.43 -11.67
N HIS A 291 2.46 9.80 -10.61
CA HIS A 291 1.98 9.92 -9.23
C HIS A 291 2.64 11.05 -8.42
N THR A 292 3.63 11.76 -8.98
CA THR A 292 4.32 12.86 -8.30
C THR A 292 3.68 14.18 -8.72
N PRO A 293 2.87 14.84 -7.87
CA PRO A 293 2.18 16.06 -8.27
C PRO A 293 3.17 17.21 -8.55
N PRO A 294 2.86 18.10 -9.52
CA PRO A 294 3.58 19.35 -9.73
C PRO A 294 3.63 20.21 -8.47
N SER A 295 4.71 20.99 -8.31
CA SER A 295 4.88 21.87 -7.14
C SER A 295 5.13 23.35 -7.49
N GLU A 296 5.41 23.66 -8.76
CA GLU A 296 5.66 25.03 -9.21
C GLU A 296 4.35 25.81 -9.44
N ASN A 297 4.43 27.15 -9.43
CA ASN A 297 3.31 28.00 -9.87
C ASN A 297 3.56 28.43 -11.33
N CYS A 298 2.54 28.34 -12.16
CA CYS A 298 2.59 28.77 -13.55
C CYS A 298 1.31 29.51 -13.95
N ASN A 299 1.36 30.22 -15.09
CA ASN A 299 0.24 30.99 -15.62
C ASN A 299 -0.11 30.47 -17.02
N VAL A 300 -1.28 29.86 -17.15
CA VAL A 300 -1.69 29.17 -18.39
C VAL A 300 -1.93 30.16 -19.53
N GLY A 301 -2.45 31.36 -19.27
CA GLY A 301 -2.60 32.41 -20.27
C GLY A 301 -1.26 32.81 -20.90
N LYS A 302 -0.20 32.99 -20.09
CA LYS A 302 1.16 33.26 -20.58
C LYS A 302 1.71 32.10 -21.42
N ILE A 303 1.48 30.86 -21.00
CA ILE A 303 1.92 29.67 -21.73
C ILE A 303 1.25 29.64 -23.11
N ILE A 304 -0.08 29.78 -23.17
CA ILE A 304 -0.84 29.78 -24.43
C ILE A 304 -0.38 30.92 -25.34
N GLY A 305 -0.10 32.11 -24.79
CA GLY A 305 0.46 33.23 -25.54
C GLY A 305 1.80 32.87 -26.21
N LYS A 306 2.74 32.29 -25.46
CA LYS A 306 4.03 31.82 -25.99
C LYS A 306 3.86 30.74 -27.06
N VAL A 307 2.92 29.81 -26.88
CA VAL A 307 2.63 28.74 -27.85
C VAL A 307 2.02 29.30 -29.13
N ALA A 308 1.10 30.25 -29.03
CA ALA A 308 0.51 30.91 -30.18
C ALA A 308 1.57 31.68 -30.99
N GLU A 309 2.49 32.38 -30.32
CA GLU A 309 3.59 33.10 -30.96
C GLU A 309 4.57 32.15 -31.65
N SER A 310 4.97 31.06 -30.99
CA SER A 310 5.94 30.10 -31.54
C SER A 310 5.40 29.34 -32.76
N LEU A 311 4.08 29.09 -32.82
CA LEU A 311 3.42 28.40 -33.92
C LEU A 311 2.84 29.34 -34.98
N ALA A 312 2.96 30.67 -34.81
CA ALA A 312 2.38 31.66 -35.70
C ALA A 312 2.87 31.51 -37.16
N MET A 313 4.19 31.37 -37.37
CA MET A 313 4.75 31.19 -38.72
C MET A 313 4.22 29.92 -39.40
N LYS A 314 4.17 28.80 -38.66
CA LYS A 314 3.67 27.51 -39.17
C LYS A 314 2.18 27.55 -39.50
N ALA A 315 1.38 28.29 -38.72
CA ALA A 315 -0.02 28.53 -39.04
C ALA A 315 -0.15 29.39 -40.31
N GLN A 316 0.66 30.45 -40.42
CA GLN A 316 0.66 31.38 -41.55
C GLN A 316 1.06 30.69 -42.87
N ASP A 317 1.98 29.74 -42.86
CA ASP A 317 2.35 28.92 -44.03
C ASP A 317 1.16 28.14 -44.62
N LYS A 318 0.12 27.88 -43.81
CA LYS A 318 -1.16 27.28 -44.23
C LYS A 318 -2.30 28.28 -44.42
N GLY A 319 -2.00 29.58 -44.34
CA GLY A 319 -2.99 30.66 -44.37
C GLY A 319 -3.88 30.71 -43.12
N MET A 320 -3.48 30.08 -42.02
CA MET A 320 -4.26 30.00 -40.79
C MET A 320 -3.86 31.09 -39.78
N ASN A 321 -4.80 31.49 -38.93
CA ASN A 321 -4.53 32.39 -37.80
C ASN A 321 -4.88 31.71 -36.47
N ILE A 322 -4.04 31.90 -35.45
CA ILE A 322 -4.29 31.44 -34.08
C ILE A 322 -4.94 32.60 -33.31
N ARG A 323 -6.18 32.40 -32.85
CA ARG A 323 -6.93 33.40 -32.09
C ARG A 323 -7.07 32.96 -30.64
N VAL A 324 -6.46 33.70 -29.73
CA VAL A 324 -6.53 33.44 -28.29
C VAL A 324 -7.54 34.39 -27.65
N THR A 325 -8.50 33.84 -26.91
CA THR A 325 -9.49 34.59 -26.13
C THR A 325 -9.50 34.09 -24.69
N SER A 326 -9.57 35.00 -23.72
CA SER A 326 -9.70 34.65 -22.31
C SER A 326 -10.87 35.42 -21.70
N THR A 327 -11.69 34.71 -20.94
CA THR A 327 -12.72 35.28 -20.06
C THR A 327 -12.27 35.36 -18.60
N LEU A 328 -11.03 34.92 -18.33
CA LEU A 328 -10.40 34.95 -17.01
C LEU A 328 -9.31 36.02 -16.97
N ASP A 329 -9.33 36.83 -15.91
CA ASP A 329 -8.27 37.80 -15.61
C ASP A 329 -7.04 37.13 -14.96
N ASP A 330 -7.26 36.04 -14.22
CA ASP A 330 -6.23 35.24 -13.57
C ASP A 330 -6.32 33.78 -14.03
N THR A 331 -5.19 33.26 -14.50
CA THR A 331 -5.02 31.90 -15.02
C THR A 331 -3.87 31.19 -14.32
N ASP A 332 -3.54 31.61 -13.10
CA ASP A 332 -2.52 30.98 -12.27
C ASP A 332 -2.99 29.60 -11.77
N MET A 333 -2.05 28.66 -11.76
CA MET A 333 -2.25 27.31 -11.22
C MET A 333 -0.95 26.74 -10.67
N VAL A 334 -1.07 25.65 -9.91
CA VAL A 334 0.09 24.83 -9.53
C VAL A 334 0.33 23.82 -10.66
N GLY A 335 1.48 23.90 -11.31
CA GLY A 335 1.81 23.12 -12.50
C GLY A 335 3.21 23.40 -13.02
N GLU A 336 3.75 22.46 -13.81
CA GLU A 336 5.05 22.56 -14.47
C GLU A 336 4.90 23.30 -15.80
N GLU A 337 5.52 24.49 -15.94
CA GLU A 337 5.36 25.33 -17.15
C GLU A 337 5.76 24.59 -18.43
N LYS A 338 6.85 23.81 -18.40
CA LYS A 338 7.36 23.07 -19.56
C LYS A 338 6.39 21.97 -20.01
N GLU A 339 5.81 21.24 -19.06
CA GLU A 339 4.86 20.16 -19.34
C GLU A 339 3.57 20.71 -19.93
N LEU A 340 3.02 21.78 -19.34
CA LEU A 340 1.81 22.44 -19.88
C LEU A 340 2.08 23.10 -21.24
N THR A 341 3.28 23.65 -21.45
CA THR A 341 3.69 24.11 -22.79
C THR A 341 3.63 22.97 -23.80
N GLN A 342 4.15 21.78 -23.45
CA GLN A 342 4.09 20.60 -24.32
C GLN A 342 2.64 20.15 -24.59
N VAL A 343 1.75 20.22 -23.60
CA VAL A 343 0.31 19.94 -23.79
C VAL A 343 -0.26 20.85 -24.87
N PHE A 344 -0.10 22.17 -24.72
CA PHE A 344 -0.71 23.13 -25.63
C PHE A 344 -0.04 23.17 -27.00
N VAL A 345 1.27 22.95 -27.09
CA VAL A 345 1.96 22.77 -28.38
C VAL A 345 1.35 21.60 -29.13
N ASN A 346 1.20 20.44 -28.49
CA ASN A 346 0.63 19.25 -29.14
C ASN A 346 -0.81 19.50 -29.65
N LEU A 347 -1.65 20.16 -28.86
CA LEU A 347 -3.04 20.43 -29.23
C LEU A 347 -3.16 21.47 -30.34
N VAL A 348 -2.43 22.59 -30.25
CA VAL A 348 -2.46 23.65 -31.27
C VAL A 348 -1.79 23.19 -32.55
N GLU A 349 -0.70 22.44 -32.47
CA GLU A 349 -0.05 21.85 -33.65
C GLU A 349 -0.99 20.86 -34.35
N ASN A 350 -1.71 20.02 -33.60
CA ASN A 350 -2.73 19.14 -34.18
C ASN A 350 -3.84 19.94 -34.89
N ALA A 351 -4.30 21.05 -34.29
CA ALA A 351 -5.29 21.92 -34.92
C ALA A 351 -4.79 22.54 -36.24
N ILE A 352 -3.54 23.01 -36.30
CA ILE A 352 -2.91 23.52 -37.54
C ILE A 352 -2.72 22.38 -38.56
N LYS A 353 -2.38 21.20 -38.08
CA LYS A 353 -2.04 20.04 -38.91
C LYS A 353 -3.27 19.50 -39.65
N TYR A 354 -4.38 19.33 -38.94
CA TYR A 354 -5.61 18.71 -39.44
C TYR A 354 -6.66 19.72 -39.90
N GLY A 355 -6.55 20.98 -39.50
CA GLY A 355 -7.42 22.05 -39.98
C GLY A 355 -7.30 22.30 -41.48
N HIS A 356 -8.39 22.76 -42.08
CA HIS A 356 -8.43 23.21 -43.47
C HIS A 356 -7.54 24.43 -43.66
N THR A 357 -6.94 24.56 -44.84
CA THR A 357 -6.17 25.76 -45.21
C THR A 357 -7.07 26.99 -45.20
N ASN A 358 -6.51 28.15 -44.86
CA ASN A 358 -7.26 29.42 -44.73
C ASN A 358 -8.36 29.43 -43.64
N SER A 359 -8.26 28.56 -42.62
CA SER A 359 -9.15 28.56 -41.44
C SER A 359 -8.46 29.10 -40.19
N ASN A 360 -9.21 29.31 -39.10
CA ASN A 360 -8.62 29.76 -37.82
C ASN A 360 -8.47 28.59 -36.84
N VAL A 361 -7.47 28.67 -35.97
CA VAL A 361 -7.39 27.88 -34.74
C VAL A 361 -7.84 28.77 -33.59
N GLU A 362 -8.91 28.40 -32.91
CA GLU A 362 -9.47 29.19 -31.81
C GLU A 362 -9.08 28.56 -30.47
N VAL A 363 -8.38 29.34 -29.63
CA VAL A 363 -8.03 28.95 -28.27
C VAL A 363 -8.82 29.83 -27.31
N SER A 364 -9.61 29.21 -26.45
CA SER A 364 -10.43 29.92 -25.46
C SER A 364 -10.12 29.45 -24.05
N ILE A 365 -10.01 30.39 -23.12
CA ILE A 365 -9.79 30.14 -21.69
C ILE A 365 -11.00 30.65 -20.92
N SER A 366 -11.62 29.78 -20.13
CA SER A 366 -12.82 30.10 -19.35
C SER A 366 -12.92 29.31 -18.04
N LEU A 367 -13.81 29.73 -17.14
CA LEU A 367 -14.16 28.94 -15.96
C LEU A 367 -15.18 27.86 -16.35
N ALA A 368 -14.89 26.59 -16.04
CA ALA A 368 -15.83 25.49 -16.26
C ALA A 368 -16.99 25.58 -15.28
N GLN A 369 -18.22 25.72 -15.80
CA GLN A 369 -19.43 25.70 -14.98
C GLN A 369 -19.85 24.28 -14.59
N ASN A 370 -19.62 23.31 -15.48
CA ASN A 370 -19.93 21.89 -15.28
C ASN A 370 -18.75 21.02 -15.77
N PRO A 371 -17.70 20.84 -14.96
CA PRO A 371 -16.55 20.03 -15.37
C PRO A 371 -16.92 18.54 -15.50
N PRO A 372 -16.26 17.77 -16.39
CA PRO A 372 -16.60 16.37 -16.64
C PRO A 372 -16.34 15.46 -15.44
N GLY A 373 -17.26 14.51 -15.20
CA GLY A 373 -17.09 13.30 -14.40
C GLY A 373 -16.28 13.46 -13.11
N ALA A 374 -15.03 12.98 -13.13
CA ALA A 374 -14.13 12.87 -11.97
C ALA A 374 -13.81 14.22 -11.30
N LEU A 375 -13.82 15.31 -12.06
CA LEU A 375 -13.56 16.65 -11.53
C LEU A 375 -14.76 17.27 -10.81
N ALA A 376 -15.98 16.77 -11.04
CA ALA A 376 -17.19 17.25 -10.38
C ALA A 376 -17.19 17.00 -8.85
N ARG A 377 -16.26 16.18 -8.34
CA ARG A 377 -16.04 15.97 -6.90
C ARG A 377 -15.34 17.17 -6.25
N PHE A 378 -14.57 17.95 -7.01
CA PHE A 378 -13.88 19.16 -6.55
C PHE A 378 -14.79 20.39 -6.63
N ARG A 379 -16.05 20.29 -6.17
CA ARG A 379 -17.05 21.39 -6.28
C ARG A 379 -16.63 22.72 -5.64
N HIS A 380 -15.60 22.71 -4.79
CA HIS A 380 -15.07 23.89 -4.12
C HIS A 380 -13.86 24.52 -4.83
N ASP A 381 -13.32 23.85 -5.87
CA ASP A 381 -12.18 24.34 -6.63
C ASP A 381 -12.65 24.98 -7.95
N ARG A 382 -12.03 26.10 -8.31
CA ARG A 382 -12.23 26.72 -9.62
C ARG A 382 -11.55 25.83 -10.66
N ILE A 383 -12.29 25.36 -11.66
CA ILE A 383 -11.73 24.59 -12.77
C ILE A 383 -11.62 25.49 -14.00
N MET A 384 -10.42 25.64 -14.53
CA MET A 384 -10.15 26.34 -15.77
C MET A 384 -10.32 25.37 -16.95
N ALA A 385 -11.09 25.78 -17.96
CA ALA A 385 -11.23 25.08 -19.23
C ALA A 385 -10.44 25.83 -20.31
N VAL A 386 -9.51 25.12 -20.95
CA VAL A 386 -8.79 25.57 -22.14
C VAL A 386 -9.29 24.76 -23.33
N ALA A 387 -10.06 25.38 -24.21
CA ALA A 387 -10.60 24.73 -25.40
C ALA A 387 -9.85 25.19 -26.65
N ILE A 388 -9.35 24.22 -27.42
CA ILE A 388 -8.69 24.40 -28.71
C ILE A 388 -9.65 23.86 -29.77
N ARG A 389 -10.16 24.74 -30.62
CA ARG A 389 -11.06 24.41 -31.72
C ARG A 389 -10.31 24.50 -33.05
N ASP A 390 -10.49 23.47 -33.86
CA ASP A 390 -10.07 23.41 -35.25
C ASP A 390 -11.27 23.37 -36.20
N HIS A 391 -11.03 23.78 -37.45
CA HIS A 391 -11.94 23.57 -38.57
C HIS A 391 -11.36 22.48 -39.47
N SER A 392 -11.63 21.23 -39.13
CA SER A 392 -11.20 20.06 -39.88
C SER A 392 -12.40 19.25 -40.40
N ASP A 393 -12.12 18.11 -41.04
CA ASP A 393 -13.16 17.16 -41.48
C ASP A 393 -13.92 16.51 -40.30
N GLY A 394 -13.52 16.82 -39.05
CA GLY A 394 -14.05 16.18 -37.85
C GLY A 394 -13.64 14.72 -37.73
N ILE A 395 -14.04 14.10 -36.62
CA ILE A 395 -13.65 12.75 -36.22
C ILE A 395 -14.93 11.95 -35.93
N ALA A 396 -15.06 10.79 -36.56
CA ALA A 396 -16.19 9.91 -36.32
C ALA A 396 -16.22 9.42 -34.85
N ARG A 397 -17.42 9.31 -34.29
CA ARG A 397 -17.62 9.00 -32.86
C ARG A 397 -16.95 7.71 -32.39
N GLU A 398 -16.85 6.71 -33.27
CA GLU A 398 -16.18 5.43 -33.00
C GLU A 398 -14.69 5.56 -32.69
N HIS A 399 -14.03 6.62 -33.18
CA HIS A 399 -12.61 6.85 -32.97
C HIS A 399 -12.32 7.63 -31.69
N LEU A 400 -13.25 8.46 -31.20
CA LEU A 400 -13.04 9.38 -30.08
C LEU A 400 -12.45 8.72 -28.82
N PRO A 401 -12.94 7.54 -28.35
CA PRO A 401 -12.40 6.90 -27.16
C PRO A 401 -10.94 6.46 -27.31
N ARG A 402 -10.52 6.22 -28.57
CA ARG A 402 -9.23 5.63 -28.93
C ARG A 402 -8.17 6.66 -29.28
N LEU A 403 -8.53 7.93 -29.47
CA LEU A 403 -7.60 9.01 -29.85
C LEU A 403 -6.46 9.24 -28.84
N THR A 404 -6.61 8.77 -27.60
CA THR A 404 -5.58 8.86 -26.56
C THR A 404 -4.80 7.55 -26.37
N GLU A 405 -5.10 6.51 -27.15
CA GLU A 405 -4.26 5.31 -27.25
C GLU A 405 -2.94 5.67 -27.94
N ARG A 406 -1.84 5.03 -27.51
CA ARG A 406 -0.54 5.22 -28.14
C ARG A 406 -0.57 4.76 -29.60
N PHE A 407 0.06 5.52 -30.49
CA PHE A 407 0.17 5.22 -31.92
C PHE A 407 -1.16 5.12 -32.69
N TYR A 408 -2.30 5.37 -32.04
CA TYR A 408 -3.60 5.30 -32.67
C TYR A 408 -3.84 6.47 -33.61
N ARG A 409 -4.41 6.16 -34.78
CA ARG A 409 -4.65 7.12 -35.87
C ARG A 409 -5.92 6.72 -36.62
N VAL A 410 -6.75 7.71 -36.93
CA VAL A 410 -8.00 7.51 -37.70
C VAL A 410 -7.71 7.05 -39.14
N ASP A 411 -6.73 7.67 -39.80
CA ASP A 411 -6.28 7.30 -41.14
C ASP A 411 -4.74 7.27 -41.18
N THR A 412 -4.19 6.07 -41.30
CA THR A 412 -2.74 5.84 -41.31
C THR A 412 -2.05 6.40 -42.56
N ALA A 413 -2.72 6.39 -43.72
CA ALA A 413 -2.14 6.87 -44.97
C ALA A 413 -2.07 8.41 -45.00
N ARG A 414 -3.19 9.08 -44.72
CA ARG A 414 -3.24 10.55 -44.65
C ARG A 414 -2.33 11.07 -43.54
N SER A 415 -2.37 10.45 -42.35
CA SER A 415 -1.61 10.95 -41.22
C SER A 415 -0.10 10.76 -41.41
N ARG A 416 0.36 9.71 -42.13
CA ARG A 416 1.78 9.53 -42.49
C ARG A 416 2.27 10.62 -43.43
N ALA A 417 1.45 11.04 -44.40
CA ALA A 417 1.78 12.14 -45.30
C ALA A 417 1.94 13.48 -44.56
N VAL A 418 1.18 13.69 -43.48
CA VAL A 418 1.29 14.90 -42.64
C VAL A 418 2.26 14.69 -41.45
N GLY A 419 2.96 13.55 -41.34
CA GLY A 419 4.03 13.33 -40.37
C GLY A 419 3.59 13.14 -38.91
N GLY A 420 2.41 12.58 -38.63
CA GLY A 420 1.99 12.31 -37.24
C GLY A 420 2.76 11.14 -36.60
N THR A 421 3.15 11.26 -35.32
CA THR A 421 3.70 10.16 -34.51
C THR A 421 2.59 9.29 -33.90
N GLY A 422 1.41 9.87 -33.65
CA GLY A 422 0.32 9.19 -32.93
C GLY A 422 0.55 9.11 -31.42
N LEU A 423 1.60 9.77 -30.90
CA LEU A 423 1.92 9.83 -29.47
C LEU A 423 1.46 11.12 -28.80
N GLY A 424 1.31 12.21 -29.55
CA GLY A 424 1.01 13.54 -29.00
C GLY A 424 -0.21 13.58 -28.07
N LEU A 425 -1.34 12.97 -28.44
CA LEU A 425 -2.54 12.95 -27.58
C LEU A 425 -2.41 12.02 -26.37
N ALA A 426 -1.59 10.97 -26.45
CA ALA A 426 -1.27 10.13 -25.30
C ALA A 426 -0.41 10.91 -24.30
N ILE A 427 0.60 11.64 -24.78
CA ILE A 427 1.42 12.55 -23.96
C ILE A 427 0.53 13.60 -23.28
N VAL A 428 -0.37 14.25 -24.03
CA VAL A 428 -1.32 15.22 -23.49
C VAL A 428 -2.15 14.61 -22.36
N LYS A 429 -2.70 13.41 -22.57
CA LYS A 429 -3.51 12.73 -21.55
C LYS A 429 -2.74 12.53 -20.25
N HIS A 430 -1.52 11.99 -20.30
CA HIS A 430 -0.73 11.75 -19.09
C HIS A 430 -0.28 13.03 -18.40
N LEU A 431 0.15 14.05 -19.16
CA LEU A 431 0.53 15.35 -18.59
C LEU A 431 -0.66 16.03 -17.90
N VAL A 432 -1.84 16.00 -18.52
CA VAL A 432 -3.06 16.55 -17.93
C VAL A 432 -3.46 15.77 -16.66
N GLN A 433 -3.37 14.44 -16.68
CA GLN A 433 -3.65 13.60 -15.50
C GLN A 433 -2.68 13.88 -14.33
N ARG A 434 -1.38 14.02 -14.61
CA ARG A 434 -0.35 14.42 -13.64
C ARG A 434 -0.65 15.78 -13.00
N HIS A 435 -1.25 16.70 -13.76
CA HIS A 435 -1.74 18.00 -13.28
C HIS A 435 -3.13 17.93 -12.61
N ARG A 436 -3.63 16.73 -12.30
CA ARG A 436 -4.97 16.50 -11.73
C ARG A 436 -6.11 17.05 -12.60
N GLY A 437 -5.86 17.19 -13.89
CA GLY A 437 -6.82 17.64 -14.88
C GLY A 437 -7.51 16.48 -15.60
N THR A 438 -8.38 16.84 -16.53
CA THR A 438 -8.94 15.88 -17.50
C THR A 438 -9.02 16.52 -18.88
N MET A 439 -9.07 15.69 -19.93
CA MET A 439 -9.25 16.15 -21.30
C MET A 439 -10.55 15.56 -21.86
N GLN A 440 -11.32 16.39 -22.54
CA GLN A 440 -12.50 16.00 -23.29
C GLN A 440 -12.32 16.35 -24.76
N ILE A 441 -12.79 15.46 -25.64
CA ILE A 441 -12.74 15.64 -27.08
C ILE A 441 -14.18 15.62 -27.59
N GLU A 442 -14.57 16.69 -28.27
CA GLU A 442 -15.86 16.81 -28.94
C GLU A 442 -15.60 17.02 -30.43
N SER A 443 -16.22 16.21 -31.28
CA SER A 443 -16.02 16.32 -32.72
C SER A 443 -17.26 15.86 -33.46
N GLU A 444 -17.53 16.52 -34.57
CA GLU A 444 -18.60 16.17 -35.50
C GLU A 444 -18.04 16.16 -36.92
N GLN A 445 -18.33 15.08 -37.65
CA GLN A 445 -17.82 14.89 -39.01
C GLN A 445 -18.34 15.99 -39.94
N GLY A 446 -17.42 16.65 -40.65
CA GLY A 446 -17.67 17.78 -41.54
C GLY A 446 -17.75 19.15 -40.85
N VAL A 447 -17.64 19.22 -39.51
CA VAL A 447 -17.71 20.48 -38.75
C VAL A 447 -16.34 20.86 -38.18
N GLY A 448 -15.65 19.92 -37.55
CA GLY A 448 -14.36 20.12 -36.90
C GLY A 448 -14.29 19.47 -35.53
N SER A 449 -13.23 19.76 -34.78
CA SER A 449 -13.01 19.18 -33.45
C SER A 449 -12.68 20.25 -32.40
N VAL A 450 -13.05 19.97 -31.16
CA VAL A 450 -12.74 20.77 -29.98
C VAL A 450 -12.09 19.87 -28.95
N PHE A 451 -10.85 20.21 -28.59
CA PHE A 451 -10.09 19.57 -27.53
C PHE A 451 -10.11 20.49 -26.31
N THR A 452 -10.76 20.05 -25.24
CA THR A 452 -10.88 20.84 -24.00
C THR A 452 -10.07 20.21 -22.89
N VAL A 453 -9.10 20.94 -22.37
CA VAL A 453 -8.30 20.58 -21.20
C VAL A 453 -8.84 21.30 -19.98
N TYR A 454 -9.20 20.54 -18.94
CA TYR A 454 -9.69 21.06 -17.67
C TYR A 454 -8.59 20.94 -16.62
N LEU A 455 -8.23 22.05 -15.98
CA LEU A 455 -7.16 22.15 -14.99
C LEU A 455 -7.65 22.83 -13.72
N PRO A 456 -7.16 22.44 -12.52
CA PRO A 456 -7.41 23.18 -11.30
C PRO A 456 -6.81 24.59 -11.41
N ALA A 457 -7.63 25.62 -11.22
CA ALA A 457 -7.17 27.00 -11.09
C ALA A 457 -6.78 27.27 -9.63
N LYS A 458 -5.82 28.17 -9.42
CA LYS A 458 -5.46 28.60 -8.07
C LYS A 458 -6.62 29.36 -7.45
N THR A 459 -7.20 28.82 -6.40
CA THR A 459 -8.15 29.56 -5.57
C THR A 459 -7.35 30.58 -4.75
N GLY A 460 -7.65 31.86 -4.89
CA GLY A 460 -7.02 32.92 -4.09
C GLY A 460 -7.04 32.57 -2.59
N ASP A 461 -5.91 32.78 -1.92
CA ASP A 461 -5.63 32.36 -0.54
C ASP A 461 -6.82 32.55 0.42
N ASN A 462 -7.47 31.45 0.79
CA ASN A 462 -8.28 31.36 2.01
C ASN A 462 -8.30 29.97 2.67
N VAL A 463 -7.45 29.03 2.24
CA VAL A 463 -7.49 27.62 2.71
C VAL A 463 -6.53 27.34 3.87
N ARG A 464 -5.73 28.29 4.35
CA ARG A 464 -4.83 28.06 5.50
C ARG A 464 -5.43 28.24 6.90
N LYS A 465 -6.73 28.52 7.05
CA LYS A 465 -7.37 28.69 8.38
C LYS A 465 -8.25 27.52 8.88
N LEU A 466 -8.31 26.39 8.18
CA LEU A 466 -9.18 25.26 8.58
C LEU A 466 -8.46 24.02 9.14
N HIS A 467 -7.15 24.08 9.37
CA HIS A 467 -6.40 23.00 10.05
C HIS A 467 -5.85 23.40 11.43
N SER A 468 -6.43 24.42 12.08
CA SER A 468 -6.18 24.72 13.49
C SER A 468 -7.49 25.06 14.20
N ALA A 469 -8.27 24.04 14.51
CA ALA A 469 -9.29 24.06 15.56
C ALA A 469 -9.47 22.63 16.07
#